data_AF-Q1RJH8-F1
#
_entry.id   AF-Q1RJH8-F1
#
_cell.length_a   1.000
_cell.length_b   1.000
_cell.length_c   1.000
_cell.angle_alpha   90.00
_cell.angle_beta   90.00
_cell.angle_gamma   90.00
#
_symmetry.space_group_name_H-M   'P 1'
#
loop_
_entity.id
_entity.type
_entity.pdbx_description
1 polymer ?
#
loop_
_entity_poly.entity_id
_entity_poly.type
_entity_poly.pdbx_seq_one_letter_code
_entity_poly.pdbx_strand_id
1 'polypeptide(L)'
;MLDIKKWSLVNLAEVTDIIVSNVDKKTIINEKSVKLCNYMDVFKNRYITNSLNFMKATASEHEIHTYALRKGDVIFTKDSETAKDIAVCSFIEEDIKDLICGYHLVIARPKS
;
A
#
# COMPACT_ATOMS: atom_id res chain seq x y z
N MET A 1 -8.80 37.03 9.31
CA MET A 1 -9.01 36.68 7.89
C MET A 1 -8.45 35.28 7.72
N LEU A 2 -9.30 34.29 7.47
CA LEU A 2 -8.84 32.91 7.30
C LEU A 2 -8.07 32.83 5.97
N ASP A 3 -6.82 32.38 6.02
CA ASP A 3 -5.99 32.11 4.86
C ASP A 3 -6.60 30.90 4.12
N ILE A 4 -7.52 31.16 3.19
CA ILE A 4 -8.13 30.12 2.38
C ILE A 4 -7.06 29.67 1.39
N LYS A 5 -6.40 28.54 1.69
CA LYS A 5 -5.55 27.84 0.70
C LYS A 5 -6.36 27.64 -0.57
N LYS A 6 -5.90 28.23 -1.68
CA LYS A 6 -6.47 27.97 -3.01
C LYS A 6 -6.11 26.54 -3.41
N TRP A 7 -7.11 25.77 -3.82
CA TRP A 7 -6.90 24.46 -4.43
C TRP A 7 -6.28 24.62 -5.81
N SER A 8 -5.35 23.72 -6.15
CA SER A 8 -4.76 23.59 -7.48
C SER A 8 -4.94 22.17 -7.99
N LEU A 9 -5.17 22.02 -9.30
CA LEU A 9 -5.10 20.72 -9.95
C LEU A 9 -3.61 20.34 -10.12
N VAL A 10 -3.23 19.17 -9.62
CA VAL A 10 -1.85 18.65 -9.69
C VAL A 10 -1.89 17.19 -10.12
N ASN A 11 -0.80 16.71 -10.72
CA ASN A 11 -0.65 15.27 -10.94
C ASN A 11 -0.37 14.58 -9.60
N LEU A 12 -0.99 13.42 -9.35
CA LEU A 12 -0.76 12.69 -8.10
C LEU A 12 0.73 12.36 -7.89
N ALA A 13 1.48 12.06 -8.96
CA ALA A 13 2.92 11.79 -8.90
C ALA A 13 3.78 13.04 -8.59
N GLU A 14 3.22 14.25 -8.71
CA GLU A 14 3.91 15.47 -8.27
C GLU A 14 3.96 15.54 -6.74
N VAL A 15 2.88 15.13 -6.07
CA VAL A 15 2.70 15.25 -4.61
C VAL A 15 2.87 13.93 -3.85
N THR A 16 3.05 12.81 -4.57
CA THR A 16 3.31 11.49 -3.99
C THR A 16 4.38 10.74 -4.77
N ASP A 17 5.05 9.80 -4.10
CA ASP A 17 5.79 8.73 -4.76
C ASP A 17 4.80 7.60 -5.10
N ILE A 18 4.80 7.17 -6.36
CA ILE A 18 3.96 6.08 -6.86
C ILE A 18 4.80 4.82 -6.98
N ILE A 19 4.52 3.82 -6.13
CA ILE A 19 5.29 2.58 -6.03
C ILE A 19 4.38 1.40 -6.40
N VAL A 20 4.60 0.82 -7.57
CA VAL A 20 3.85 -0.35 -8.02
C VAL A 20 4.47 -1.60 -7.39
N SER A 21 3.72 -2.32 -6.55
CA SER A 21 4.22 -3.54 -5.95
C SER A 21 4.13 -4.73 -6.91
N ASN A 22 5.08 -5.66 -6.77
CA ASN A 22 5.13 -6.95 -7.44
C ASN A 22 5.37 -8.11 -6.45
N VAL A 23 5.21 -7.89 -5.14
CA VAL A 23 5.50 -8.93 -4.14
C VAL A 23 4.40 -10.00 -4.12
N ASP A 24 4.79 -11.24 -4.42
CA ASP A 24 3.91 -12.41 -4.47
C ASP A 24 3.69 -13.00 -3.06
N LYS A 25 2.64 -13.81 -2.90
CA LYS A 25 2.28 -14.49 -1.65
C LYS A 25 3.13 -15.73 -1.33
N LYS A 26 4.34 -15.79 -1.89
CA LYS A 26 5.21 -16.98 -1.80
C LYS A 26 5.97 -17.01 -0.48
N THR A 27 6.40 -18.21 -0.13
CA THR A 27 7.38 -18.45 0.93
C THR A 27 8.59 -19.10 0.28
N ILE A 28 9.70 -18.39 0.28
CA ILE A 28 10.95 -18.76 -0.36
C ILE A 28 11.98 -18.95 0.75
N ILE A 29 12.79 -20.01 0.62
CA ILE A 29 13.82 -20.30 1.61
C ILE A 29 14.89 -19.20 1.59
N ASN A 30 15.40 -18.83 2.77
CA ASN A 30 16.38 -17.75 2.99
C ASN A 30 15.85 -16.32 2.83
N GLU A 31 14.55 -16.12 2.61
CA GLU A 31 13.92 -14.80 2.72
C GLU A 31 13.37 -14.55 4.13
N LYS A 32 13.09 -13.28 4.44
CA LYS A 32 12.54 -12.88 5.73
C LYS A 32 11.04 -13.05 5.76
N SER A 33 10.49 -13.48 6.89
CA SER A 33 9.03 -13.54 7.09
C SER A 33 8.44 -12.13 7.19
N VAL A 34 7.31 -11.94 6.51
CA VAL A 34 6.59 -10.65 6.43
C VAL A 34 5.09 -10.86 6.57
N LYS A 35 4.39 -9.79 6.92
CA LYS A 35 2.93 -9.66 6.75
C LYS A 35 2.67 -9.08 5.37
N LEU A 36 1.76 -9.69 4.62
CA LEU A 36 1.41 -9.24 3.27
C LEU A 36 0.03 -8.57 3.28
N CYS A 37 -0.01 -7.26 3.03
CA CYS A 37 -1.23 -6.55 2.72
C CYS A 37 -1.61 -6.85 1.26
N ASN A 38 -2.68 -7.61 1.06
CA ASN A 38 -3.08 -8.10 -0.25
C ASN A 38 -4.30 -7.35 -0.80
N TYR A 39 -4.68 -7.68 -2.03
CA TYR A 39 -5.85 -7.11 -2.71
C TYR A 39 -7.12 -7.09 -1.84
N MET A 40 -7.43 -8.19 -1.16
CA MET A 40 -8.66 -8.30 -0.38
C MET A 40 -8.62 -7.43 0.88
N ASP A 41 -7.43 -7.20 1.45
CA ASP A 41 -7.28 -6.30 2.60
C ASP A 41 -7.63 -4.87 2.18
N VAL A 42 -7.15 -4.43 1.02
CA VAL A 42 -7.47 -3.10 0.46
C VAL A 42 -8.94 -3.01 0.04
N PHE A 43 -9.42 -4.02 -0.68
CA PHE A 43 -10.77 -4.03 -1.23
C PHE A 43 -11.85 -3.99 -0.14
N LYS A 44 -11.62 -4.64 1.01
CA LYS A 44 -12.62 -4.76 2.08
C LYS A 44 -12.53 -3.68 3.14
N ASN A 45 -11.42 -2.95 3.24
CA ASN A 45 -11.16 -2.06 4.37
C ASN A 45 -10.77 -0.67 3.90
N ARG A 46 -11.42 0.36 4.44
CA ARG A 46 -11.02 1.76 4.18
C ARG A 46 -9.73 2.14 4.93
N TYR A 47 -9.48 1.50 6.06
CA TYR A 47 -8.32 1.72 6.92
C TYR A 47 -7.60 0.39 7.13
N ILE A 48 -6.28 0.42 6.99
CA ILE A 48 -5.41 -0.71 7.31
C ILE A 48 -4.76 -0.44 8.66
N THR A 49 -5.03 -1.33 9.61
CA THR A 49 -4.58 -1.26 11.00
C THR A 49 -4.01 -2.62 11.40
N ASN A 50 -3.25 -2.67 12.48
CA ASN A 50 -2.64 -3.88 13.03
C ASN A 50 -3.68 -4.82 13.66
N SER A 51 -4.96 -4.43 13.79
CA SER A 51 -6.03 -5.34 14.21
C SER A 51 -6.49 -6.28 13.10
N LEU A 52 -6.12 -6.01 11.84
CA LEU A 52 -6.40 -6.91 10.72
C LEU A 52 -5.47 -8.13 10.75
N ASN A 53 -6.01 -9.28 10.33
CA ASN A 53 -5.24 -10.51 10.20
C ASN A 53 -4.64 -10.61 8.80
N PHE A 54 -3.38 -10.25 8.66
CA PHE A 54 -2.66 -10.33 7.40
C PHE A 54 -2.15 -11.75 7.10
N MET A 55 -2.11 -12.08 5.81
CA MET A 55 -1.42 -13.27 5.33
C MET A 55 0.08 -13.18 5.67
N LYS A 56 0.71 -14.32 5.95
CA LYS A 56 2.17 -14.43 6.08
C LYS A 56 2.78 -14.86 4.75
N ALA A 57 3.89 -14.25 4.39
CA ALA A 57 4.71 -14.59 3.24
C ALA A 57 6.19 -14.42 3.59
N THR A 58 7.07 -14.54 2.60
CA THR A 58 8.45 -14.07 2.70
C THR A 58 8.75 -13.01 1.66
N ALA A 59 9.77 -12.20 1.92
CA ALA A 59 10.29 -11.24 0.97
C ALA A 59 11.80 -11.05 1.17
N SER A 60 12.48 -10.68 0.10
CA SER A 60 13.88 -10.24 0.12
C SER A 60 14.05 -8.92 0.87
N GLU A 61 15.27 -8.61 1.32
CA GLU A 61 15.58 -7.31 1.93
C GLU A 61 15.21 -6.13 1.02
N HIS A 62 15.41 -6.29 -0.29
CA HIS A 62 15.12 -5.26 -1.28
C HIS A 62 13.61 -5.01 -1.40
N GLU A 63 12.81 -6.08 -1.45
CA GLU A 63 11.35 -5.95 -1.45
C GLU A 63 10.83 -5.34 -0.15
N ILE A 64 11.38 -5.75 0.99
CA ILE A 64 11.01 -5.15 2.29
C ILE A 64 11.31 -3.66 2.28
N HIS A 65 12.50 -3.26 1.85
CA HIS A 65 12.88 -1.85 1.80
C HIS A 65 11.97 -1.03 0.86
N THR A 66 11.62 -1.59 -0.29
CA THR A 66 10.87 -0.88 -1.34
C THR A 66 9.37 -0.83 -1.06
N TYR A 67 8.81 -1.93 -0.55
CA TYR A 67 7.35 -2.15 -0.47
C TYR A 67 6.81 -2.17 0.96
N ALA A 68 7.63 -1.90 1.98
CA ALA A 68 7.14 -1.68 3.35
C ALA A 68 6.10 -0.57 3.37
N LEU A 69 4.94 -0.87 3.97
CA LEU A 69 3.86 0.09 4.17
C LEU A 69 4.13 0.89 5.44
N ARG A 70 3.93 2.20 5.35
CA ARG A 70 4.11 3.12 6.48
C ARG A 70 2.86 3.95 6.71
N LYS A 71 2.71 4.45 7.93
CA LYS A 71 1.65 5.39 8.28
C LYS A 71 1.60 6.54 7.27
N GLY A 72 0.40 6.86 6.81
CA GLY A 72 0.17 7.95 5.86
C GLY A 72 0.18 7.52 4.38
N ASP A 73 0.61 6.29 4.08
CA ASP A 73 0.47 5.75 2.72
C ASP A 73 -1.02 5.58 2.37
N VAL A 74 -1.35 5.82 1.10
CA VAL A 74 -2.60 5.41 0.48
C VAL A 74 -2.29 4.28 -0.48
N ILE A 75 -2.92 3.13 -0.32
CA ILE A 75 -2.78 2.00 -1.24
C ILE A 75 -4.03 1.84 -2.08
N PHE A 76 -3.87 1.44 -3.34
CA PHE A 76 -4.99 1.22 -4.23
C PHE A 76 -4.80 0.04 -5.19
N THR A 77 -5.92 -0.56 -5.60
CA THR A 77 -5.95 -1.66 -6.56
C THR A 77 -5.58 -1.15 -7.95
N LYS A 78 -4.57 -1.77 -8.58
CA LYS A 78 -4.08 -1.37 -9.91
C LYS A 78 -4.75 -2.16 -11.04
N ASP A 79 -5.17 -3.38 -10.72
CA ASP A 79 -5.80 -4.33 -11.62
C ASP A 79 -6.86 -5.13 -10.83
N SER A 80 -7.77 -5.75 -11.58
CA SER A 80 -8.89 -6.54 -11.07
C SER A 80 -9.56 -7.29 -12.22
N GLU A 81 -10.51 -8.18 -11.91
CA GLU A 81 -11.33 -8.86 -12.91
C GLU A 81 -12.32 -7.90 -13.60
N THR A 82 -12.80 -6.88 -12.90
CA THR A 82 -13.72 -5.88 -13.45
C THR A 82 -13.18 -4.47 -13.27
N ALA A 83 -13.35 -3.62 -14.29
CA ALA A 83 -12.89 -2.22 -14.25
C ALA A 83 -13.47 -1.40 -13.08
N LYS A 84 -14.59 -1.86 -12.48
CA LYS A 84 -15.22 -1.20 -11.34
C LYS A 84 -14.43 -1.36 -10.04
N ASP A 85 -13.57 -2.38 -9.97
CA ASP A 85 -12.80 -2.70 -8.77
C ASP A 85 -11.36 -2.15 -8.83
N ILE A 86 -11.01 -1.40 -9.89
CA ILE A 86 -9.75 -0.67 -10.02
C ILE A 86 -9.85 0.66 -9.25
N ALA A 87 -8.73 1.09 -8.66
CA ALA A 87 -8.61 2.31 -7.86
C ALA A 87 -9.48 2.32 -6.59
N VAL A 88 -9.81 1.14 -6.04
CA VAL A 88 -10.31 1.03 -4.67
C VAL A 88 -9.15 1.30 -3.72
N CYS A 89 -9.33 2.25 -2.79
CA CYS A 89 -8.25 2.76 -1.96
C CYS A 89 -8.44 2.47 -0.46
N SER A 90 -7.32 2.30 0.23
CA SER A 90 -7.24 2.22 1.70
C SER A 90 -6.13 3.11 2.24
N PHE A 91 -6.31 3.59 3.46
CA PHE A 91 -5.33 4.41 4.17
C PHE A 91 -4.57 3.58 5.23
N ILE A 92 -3.25 3.69 5.26
CA ILE A 92 -2.42 3.10 6.32
C ILE A 92 -2.45 4.04 7.53
N GLU A 93 -3.23 3.67 8.55
CA GLU A 93 -3.50 4.54 9.71
C GLU A 93 -2.34 4.57 10.71
N GLU A 94 -1.56 3.50 10.78
CA GLU A 94 -0.47 3.30 11.72
C GLU A 94 0.69 2.51 11.12
N ASP A 95 1.87 2.62 11.73
CA ASP A 95 3.02 1.82 11.32
C ASP A 95 2.85 0.38 11.83
N ILE A 96 2.79 -0.56 10.89
CA ILE A 96 2.57 -1.98 11.19
C ILE A 96 3.86 -2.73 10.91
N LYS A 97 4.44 -3.31 11.96
CA LYS A 97 5.71 -4.04 11.85
C LYS A 97 5.63 -5.16 10.81
N ASP A 98 6.64 -5.19 9.94
CA ASP A 98 6.87 -6.18 8.88
C ASP A 98 5.74 -6.26 7.83
N LEU A 99 4.89 -5.22 7.71
CA LEU A 99 3.83 -5.17 6.71
C LEU A 99 4.32 -4.61 5.38
N ILE A 100 4.14 -5.38 4.31
CA ILE A 100 4.51 -4.98 2.95
C ILE A 100 3.31 -5.03 1.99
N CYS A 101 3.39 -4.22 0.94
CA CYS A 101 2.37 -4.11 -0.10
C CYS A 101 2.45 -5.30 -1.07
N GLY A 102 1.34 -5.98 -1.32
CA GLY A 102 1.28 -7.14 -2.22
C GLY A 102 1.08 -6.80 -3.70
N TYR A 103 1.23 -7.82 -4.54
CA TYR A 103 1.33 -7.71 -6.00
C TYR A 103 0.27 -6.82 -6.67
N HIS A 104 -1.02 -6.96 -6.37
CA HIS A 104 -2.09 -6.27 -7.13
C HIS A 104 -2.30 -4.79 -6.75
N LEU A 105 -1.35 -4.20 -6.02
CA LEU A 105 -1.50 -2.92 -5.35
C LEU A 105 -0.43 -1.92 -5.76
N VAL A 106 -0.76 -0.64 -5.55
CA VAL A 106 0.14 0.49 -5.71
C VAL A 106 0.12 1.31 -4.43
N ILE A 107 1.29 1.74 -3.98
CA ILE A 107 1.45 2.71 -2.88
C ILE A 107 1.51 4.11 -3.51
N ALA A 108 0.61 5.00 -3.10
CA ALA A 108 0.76 6.44 -3.21
C ALA A 108 1.22 6.98 -1.85
N ARG A 109 2.47 7.42 -1.82
CA ARG A 109 3.16 7.84 -0.61
C ARG A 109 3.36 9.35 -0.63
N PRO A 110 2.69 10.14 0.24
CA PRO A 110 2.83 11.59 0.23
C PRO A 110 4.27 12.05 0.38
N LYS A 111 4.66 13.01 -0.46
CA LYS A 111 5.91 13.76 -0.28
C LYS A 111 5.70 14.75 0.87
N SER A 112 6.68 14.82 1.76
CA SER A 112 6.67 15.76 2.89
C SER A 112 7.22 17.12 2.47
#